data_AF-A0A849U6F0-F1
#
_entry.id   AF-A0A849U6F0-F1
#
_cell.length_a   1.000
_cell.length_b   1.000
_cell.length_c   1.000
_cell.angle_alpha   90.00
_cell.angle_beta   90.00
_cell.angle_gamma   90.00
#
_symmetry.space_group_name_H-M   'P 1'
#
loop_
_entity.id
_entity.type
_entity.pdbx_description
1 polymer ?
#
loop_
_entity_poly.entity_id
_entity_poly.type
_entity_poly.pdbx_seq_one_letter_code
_entity_poly.pdbx_strand_id
1 'polypeptide(L)'
;MSFFFPGRLAWRQLVFDRTKLIAAISGVLFATVLVFMQIGFRDSLYASAASAPTRMDGDLFLVHKQSEAMWRPIHFTRTELMRSLAHSQVAEVQPLYMGLAPFKNPSTQSKRTLMVYGYDPKANIFNAPEIISQQQLLTLKDNVIFDESSRPEFGPIRQLRSEGKDTTEINDYKVKIVGFFRLVASFAADVNIVT
;
A
#
# COMPACT_ATOMS: atom_id res chain seq x y z
N MET A 1 2.04 34.81 -46.01
CA MET A 1 1.44 35.71 -45.00
C MET A 1 -0.08 35.78 -45.21
N SER A 2 -0.87 34.87 -44.63
CA SER A 2 -2.35 34.93 -44.75
C SER A 2 -3.12 34.41 -43.53
N PHE A 3 -2.45 33.78 -42.54
CA PHE A 3 -3.11 33.29 -41.32
C PHE A 3 -3.39 34.35 -40.25
N PHE A 4 -2.75 35.53 -40.33
CA PHE A 4 -2.93 36.60 -39.34
C PHE A 4 -4.32 37.25 -39.40
N PHE A 5 -4.92 37.37 -40.58
CA PHE A 5 -6.24 37.97 -40.74
C PHE A 5 -7.37 37.04 -40.24
N PRO A 6 -7.40 35.74 -40.61
CA PRO A 6 -8.35 34.76 -40.05
C PRO A 6 -8.23 34.61 -38.53
N GLY A 7 -7.01 34.57 -37.98
CA GLY A 7 -6.81 34.44 -36.53
C GLY A 7 -7.33 35.65 -35.75
N ARG A 8 -7.06 36.87 -36.23
CA ARG A 8 -7.60 38.10 -35.61
C ARG A 8 -9.13 38.17 -35.71
N LEU A 9 -9.71 37.71 -36.82
CA LEU A 9 -11.16 37.66 -37.00
C LEU A 9 -11.80 36.64 -36.04
N ALA A 10 -11.26 35.42 -35.96
CA ALA A 10 -11.75 34.38 -35.07
C ALA A 10 -11.65 34.79 -33.59
N TRP A 11 -10.54 35.42 -33.18
CA TRP A 11 -10.39 35.94 -31.81
C TRP A 11 -11.44 37.00 -31.47
N ARG A 12 -11.69 37.94 -32.39
CA ARG A 12 -12.73 38.97 -32.19
C ARG A 12 -14.14 38.36 -32.13
N GLN A 13 -14.41 37.31 -32.91
CA GLN A 13 -15.68 36.58 -32.86
C GLN A 13 -15.86 35.83 -31.53
N LEU A 14 -14.80 35.21 -30.99
CA LEU A 14 -14.85 34.54 -29.70
C LEU A 14 -15.10 35.52 -28.54
N VAL A 15 -14.44 36.68 -28.53
CA VAL A 15 -14.54 37.67 -27.44
C VAL A 15 -15.82 38.52 -27.52
N PHE A 16 -16.50 38.55 -28.67
CA PHE A 16 -17.73 39.32 -28.86
C PHE A 16 -18.86 38.86 -27.93
N ASP A 17 -19.07 37.55 -27.79
CA ASP A 17 -20.06 36.97 -26.89
C ASP A 17 -19.36 36.29 -25.70
N ARG A 18 -18.95 37.12 -24.72
CA ARG A 18 -18.19 36.68 -23.55
C ARG A 18 -18.89 35.59 -22.76
N THR A 19 -20.23 35.62 -22.70
CA THR A 19 -21.02 34.63 -21.96
C THR A 19 -20.95 33.27 -22.63
N LYS A 20 -21.12 33.19 -23.97
CA LYS A 20 -20.96 31.93 -24.71
C LYS A 20 -19.53 31.42 -24.67
N LEU A 21 -18.53 32.31 -24.75
CA LEU A 21 -17.13 31.94 -24.64
C LEU A 21 -16.81 31.30 -23.29
N ILE A 22 -17.24 31.92 -22.19
CA ILE A 22 -17.04 31.38 -20.83
C ILE A 22 -17.76 30.04 -20.69
N ALA A 23 -19.00 29.91 -21.17
CA ALA A 23 -19.73 28.65 -21.12
C ALA A 23 -19.01 27.52 -21.90
N ALA A 24 -18.50 27.83 -23.10
CA ALA A 24 -17.76 26.86 -23.92
C ALA A 24 -16.43 26.45 -23.27
N ILE A 25 -15.65 27.40 -22.76
CA ILE A 25 -14.39 27.12 -22.05
C ILE A 25 -14.66 26.28 -20.80
N SER A 26 -15.67 26.65 -20.00
CA SER A 26 -16.05 25.89 -18.81
C SER A 26 -16.45 24.45 -19.13
N GLY A 27 -17.18 24.23 -20.23
CA GLY A 27 -17.54 22.87 -20.69
C GLY A 27 -16.31 22.03 -21.05
N VAL A 28 -15.40 22.58 -21.86
CA VAL A 28 -14.16 21.88 -22.25
C VAL A 28 -13.25 21.65 -21.04
N LEU A 29 -13.11 22.65 -20.16
CA LEU A 29 -12.31 22.56 -18.94
C LEU A 29 -12.88 21.50 -17.99
N PHE A 30 -14.20 21.49 -17.79
CA PHE A 30 -14.86 20.49 -16.96
C PHE A 30 -14.65 19.07 -17.49
N ALA A 31 -14.87 18.84 -18.79
CA ALA A 31 -14.60 17.55 -19.41
C ALA A 31 -13.14 17.10 -19.25
N THR A 32 -12.20 18.03 -19.47
CA THR A 32 -10.76 17.76 -19.34
C THR A 32 -10.36 17.41 -17.90
N VAL A 33 -10.89 18.13 -16.91
CA VAL A 33 -10.66 17.84 -15.49
C VAL A 33 -11.22 16.46 -15.12
N LEU A 34 -12.44 16.12 -15.57
CA LEU A 34 -13.03 14.80 -15.30
C LEU A 34 -12.17 13.67 -15.88
N VAL A 35 -11.71 13.80 -17.13
CA VAL A 35 -10.85 12.80 -17.76
C VAL A 35 -9.54 12.64 -17.00
N PHE A 36 -8.87 13.75 -16.64
CA PHE A 36 -7.63 13.67 -15.88
C PHE A 36 -7.81 13.13 -14.46
N MET A 37 -8.91 13.46 -13.79
CA MET A 37 -9.25 12.91 -12.48
C MET A 37 -9.45 11.40 -12.55
N GLN A 38 -10.17 10.90 -13.55
CA GLN A 38 -10.39 9.47 -13.76
C GLN A 38 -9.08 8.72 -14.03
N ILE A 39 -8.22 9.25 -14.90
CA ILE A 39 -6.90 8.66 -15.18
C ILE A 39 -6.02 8.68 -13.93
N GLY A 40 -5.95 9.80 -13.22
CA GLY A 40 -5.15 9.94 -12.01
C GLY A 40 -5.57 8.97 -10.90
N PHE A 41 -6.87 8.77 -10.71
CA PHE A 41 -7.39 7.76 -9.78
C PHE A 41 -7.04 6.34 -10.20
N ARG A 42 -7.21 6.00 -11.48
CA ARG A 42 -6.86 4.69 -12.01
C ARG A 42 -5.37 4.39 -11.79
N ASP A 43 -4.51 5.33 -12.12
CA ASP A 43 -3.06 5.14 -12.01
C ASP A 43 -2.62 5.05 -10.53
N SER A 44 -3.23 5.86 -9.65
CA SER A 44 -3.00 5.76 -8.20
C SER A 44 -3.47 4.42 -7.61
N LEU A 45 -4.61 3.89 -8.07
CA LEU A 45 -5.11 2.58 -7.66
C LEU A 45 -4.16 1.46 -8.09
N TYR A 46 -3.67 1.47 -9.34
CA TYR A 46 -2.73 0.46 -9.82
C TYR A 46 -1.37 0.55 -9.14
N ALA A 47 -0.81 1.75 -9.00
CA ALA A 47 0.46 1.97 -8.30
C ALA A 47 0.39 1.46 -6.86
N SER A 48 -0.77 1.63 -6.23
CA SER A 48 -1.00 1.16 -4.88
C SER A 48 -1.22 -0.34 -4.76
N ALA A 49 -1.94 -0.95 -5.72
CA ALA A 49 -2.09 -2.41 -5.77
C ALA A 49 -0.74 -3.11 -6.00
N ALA A 50 0.16 -2.50 -6.76
CA ALA A 50 1.49 -3.03 -7.03
C ALA A 50 2.54 -2.69 -5.96
N SER A 51 2.23 -1.84 -4.97
CA SER A 51 3.25 -1.34 -4.03
C SER A 51 3.85 -2.41 -3.13
N ALA A 52 3.05 -3.39 -2.70
CA ALA A 52 3.50 -4.49 -1.85
C ALA A 52 4.35 -5.52 -2.65
N PRO A 53 3.87 -6.10 -3.78
CA PRO A 53 4.67 -7.05 -4.56
C PRO A 53 5.97 -6.46 -5.08
N THR A 54 5.99 -5.19 -5.50
CA THR A 54 7.19 -4.54 -6.04
C THR A 54 8.30 -4.35 -4.99
N ARG A 55 7.93 -4.41 -3.70
CA ARG A 55 8.89 -4.34 -2.58
C ARG A 55 9.25 -5.70 -2.01
N MET A 56 8.60 -6.76 -2.48
CA MET A 56 8.95 -8.13 -2.11
C MET A 56 10.09 -8.62 -3.00
N ASP A 57 10.99 -9.40 -2.41
CA ASP A 57 12.10 -10.05 -3.09
C ASP A 57 11.64 -11.45 -3.52
N GLY A 58 11.06 -11.55 -4.71
CA GLY A 58 10.52 -12.81 -5.22
C GLY A 58 10.28 -12.78 -6.74
N ASP A 59 10.76 -13.83 -7.42
CA ASP A 59 10.60 -13.98 -8.88
C ASP A 59 9.23 -14.54 -9.27
N LEU A 60 8.66 -15.40 -8.42
CA LEU A 60 7.39 -16.08 -8.66
C LEU A 60 6.51 -16.08 -7.41
N PHE A 61 5.26 -15.66 -7.59
CA PHE A 61 4.24 -15.67 -6.54
C PHE A 61 3.20 -16.75 -6.83
N LEU A 62 3.00 -17.65 -5.87
CA LEU A 62 1.95 -18.66 -5.93
C LEU A 62 0.77 -18.21 -5.08
N VAL A 63 -0.39 -18.04 -5.70
CA VAL A 63 -1.61 -17.56 -5.06
C VAL A 63 -2.75 -18.52 -5.37
N HIS A 64 -3.61 -18.77 -4.38
CA HIS A 64 -4.79 -19.59 -4.60
C HIS A 64 -5.74 -18.92 -5.60
N LYS A 65 -6.25 -19.68 -6.58
CA LYS A 65 -7.08 -19.18 -7.71
C LYS A 65 -8.34 -18.40 -7.31
N GLN A 66 -8.86 -18.64 -6.11
CA GLN A 66 -10.06 -17.95 -5.60
C GLN A 66 -9.71 -16.65 -4.85
N SER A 67 -8.43 -16.30 -4.72
CA SER A 67 -8.01 -15.05 -4.07
C SER A 67 -8.34 -13.89 -5.01
N GLU A 68 -9.33 -13.09 -4.65
CA GLU A 68 -9.81 -11.96 -5.46
C GLU A 68 -8.89 -10.73 -5.35
N ALA A 69 -8.27 -10.54 -4.20
CA ALA A 69 -7.41 -9.41 -3.91
C ALA A 69 -6.30 -9.79 -2.92
N MET A 70 -5.20 -9.06 -2.96
CA MET A 70 -4.07 -9.27 -2.04
C MET A 70 -4.47 -9.16 -0.57
N TRP A 71 -5.33 -8.22 -0.22
CA TRP A 71 -5.77 -8.03 1.17
C TRP A 71 -6.78 -9.07 1.67
N ARG A 72 -7.27 -9.95 0.77
CA ARG A 72 -8.19 -11.05 1.10
C ARG A 72 -7.71 -12.36 0.47
N PRO A 73 -6.52 -12.85 0.84
CA PRO A 73 -5.98 -14.08 0.26
C PRO A 73 -6.72 -15.30 0.80
N ILE A 74 -6.93 -16.30 -0.06
CA ILE A 74 -7.39 -17.61 0.38
C ILE A 74 -6.18 -18.48 0.68
N HIS A 75 -6.22 -19.09 1.85
CA HIS A 75 -5.13 -19.91 2.36
C HIS A 75 -5.12 -21.25 1.63
N PHE A 76 -3.92 -21.74 1.36
CA PHE A 76 -3.68 -23.08 0.81
C PHE A 76 -2.59 -23.75 1.64
N THR A 77 -2.40 -25.06 1.47
CA THR A 77 -1.54 -25.81 2.39
C THR A 77 -0.05 -25.50 2.14
N ARG A 78 0.74 -25.39 3.20
CA ARG A 78 2.20 -25.22 3.08
C ARG A 78 2.83 -26.35 2.26
N THR A 79 2.27 -27.55 2.32
CA THR A 79 2.73 -28.71 1.54
C THR A 79 2.61 -28.48 0.03
N GLU A 80 1.53 -27.86 -0.45
CA GLU A 80 1.37 -27.52 -1.87
C GLU A 80 2.43 -26.51 -2.32
N LEU A 81 2.72 -25.51 -1.48
CA LEU A 81 3.81 -24.57 -1.72
C LEU A 81 5.15 -25.29 -1.81
N MET A 82 5.47 -26.16 -0.83
CA MET A 82 6.76 -26.86 -0.77
C MET A 82 6.97 -27.85 -1.93
N ARG A 83 5.92 -28.28 -2.64
CA ARG A 83 6.08 -29.13 -3.84
C ARG A 83 6.83 -28.41 -4.96
N SER A 84 6.82 -27.08 -5.02
CA SER A 84 7.56 -26.35 -6.06
C SER A 84 9.08 -26.50 -5.91
N LEU A 85 9.58 -26.76 -4.69
CA LEU A 85 11.00 -27.08 -4.45
C LEU A 85 11.45 -28.37 -5.16
N ALA A 86 10.53 -29.23 -5.60
CA ALA A 86 10.89 -30.43 -6.36
C ALA A 86 11.40 -30.11 -7.77
N HIS A 87 11.14 -28.90 -8.28
CA HIS A 87 11.60 -28.48 -9.60
C HIS A 87 13.04 -27.96 -9.53
N SER A 88 13.92 -28.49 -10.37
CA SER A 88 15.37 -28.22 -10.30
C SER A 88 15.78 -26.76 -10.50
N GLN A 89 14.90 -25.93 -11.08
CA GLN A 89 15.14 -24.49 -11.27
C GLN A 89 14.68 -23.63 -10.08
N VAL A 90 14.04 -24.22 -9.07
CA VAL A 90 13.55 -23.48 -7.89
C VAL A 90 14.62 -23.55 -6.80
N ALA A 91 15.24 -22.40 -6.51
CA ALA A 91 16.31 -22.31 -5.50
C ALA A 91 15.77 -22.25 -4.07
N GLU A 92 14.69 -21.50 -3.85
CA GLU A 92 14.14 -21.24 -2.52
C GLU A 92 12.62 -21.05 -2.60
N VAL A 93 11.90 -21.42 -1.53
CA VAL A 93 10.46 -21.25 -1.40
C VAL A 93 10.12 -20.81 0.01
N GLN A 94 9.41 -19.69 0.13
CA GLN A 94 9.05 -19.11 1.42
C GLN A 94 7.54 -18.88 1.54
N PRO A 95 6.90 -19.33 2.63
CA PRO A 95 5.49 -19.02 2.87
C PRO A 95 5.35 -17.57 3.35
N LEU A 96 4.44 -16.83 2.73
CA LEU A 96 4.02 -15.50 3.15
C LEU A 96 2.55 -15.57 3.58
N TYR A 97 2.30 -15.25 4.85
CA TYR A 97 0.97 -15.07 5.39
C TYR A 97 0.61 -13.60 5.35
N MET A 98 -0.59 -13.27 4.91
CA MET A 98 -1.03 -11.90 4.82
C MET A 98 -2.52 -11.78 5.08
N GLY A 99 -2.94 -10.72 5.73
CA GLY A 99 -4.33 -10.50 6.06
C GLY A 99 -4.58 -9.19 6.78
N LEU A 100 -5.83 -8.75 6.73
CA LEU A 100 -6.27 -7.57 7.45
C LEU A 100 -6.59 -7.94 8.91
N ALA A 101 -6.13 -7.11 9.84
CA ALA A 101 -6.41 -7.28 11.26
C ALA A 101 -6.74 -5.93 11.93
N PRO A 102 -7.66 -5.92 12.91
CA PRO A 102 -7.94 -4.70 13.67
C PRO A 102 -6.79 -4.44 14.65
N PHE A 103 -6.16 -3.29 14.50
CA PHE A 103 -5.17 -2.73 15.41
C PHE A 103 -5.83 -1.76 16.37
N LYS A 104 -5.46 -1.87 17.65
CA LYS A 104 -5.93 -0.98 18.71
C LYS A 104 -4.94 0.17 18.88
N ASN A 105 -5.39 1.40 18.71
CA ASN A 105 -4.55 2.56 19.00
C ASN A 105 -4.28 2.62 20.52
N PRO A 106 -3.01 2.61 20.99
CA PRO A 106 -2.71 2.62 22.42
C PRO A 106 -3.20 3.88 23.14
N SER A 107 -3.24 5.03 22.46
CA SER A 107 -3.64 6.31 23.03
C SER A 107 -5.16 6.50 23.10
N THR A 108 -5.87 6.18 22.01
CA THR A 108 -7.33 6.44 21.90
C THR A 108 -8.19 5.20 22.12
N GLN A 109 -7.58 4.01 22.16
CA GLN A 109 -8.25 2.71 22.21
C GLN A 109 -9.14 2.40 20.98
N SER A 110 -9.13 3.27 19.95
CA SER A 110 -9.90 3.05 18.73
C SER A 110 -9.29 1.93 17.89
N LYS A 111 -10.13 1.07 17.33
CA LYS A 111 -9.70 0.02 16.40
C LYS A 111 -9.67 0.53 14.95
N ARG A 112 -8.59 0.22 14.24
CA ARG A 112 -8.39 0.50 12.81
C ARG A 112 -7.79 -0.71 12.14
N THR A 113 -8.20 -0.99 10.91
CA THR A 113 -7.68 -2.13 10.17
C THR A 113 -6.29 -1.82 9.61
N LEU A 114 -5.36 -2.75 9.76
CA LEU A 114 -4.06 -2.72 9.10
C LEU A 114 -3.79 -4.02 8.36
N MET A 115 -2.77 -4.03 7.49
CA MET A 115 -2.26 -5.23 6.86
C MET A 115 -1.18 -5.86 7.72
N VAL A 116 -1.31 -7.16 7.98
CA VAL A 116 -0.30 -7.99 8.63
C VAL A 116 0.40 -8.81 7.58
N TYR A 117 1.73 -8.81 7.61
CA TYR A 117 2.57 -9.76 6.87
C TYR A 117 3.31 -10.64 7.88
N GLY A 118 3.06 -11.95 7.82
CA GLY A 118 3.73 -12.94 8.64
C GLY A 118 4.62 -13.83 7.79
N TYR A 119 5.88 -14.00 8.16
CA TYR A 119 6.79 -14.91 7.45
C TYR A 119 7.92 -15.39 8.36
N ASP A 120 8.76 -16.31 7.86
CA ASP A 120 9.93 -16.76 8.62
C ASP A 120 10.95 -15.61 8.72
N PRO A 121 11.33 -15.11 9.91
CA PRO A 121 12.28 -14.01 10.05
C PRO A 121 13.65 -14.24 9.41
N LYS A 122 14.02 -15.50 9.12
CA LYS A 122 15.26 -15.85 8.42
C LYS A 122 15.16 -15.69 6.90
N ALA A 123 13.95 -15.59 6.37
CA ALA A 123 13.70 -15.38 4.96
C ALA A 123 13.76 -13.89 4.62
N ASN A 124 14.43 -13.57 3.52
CA ASN A 124 14.46 -12.22 2.96
C ASN A 124 13.30 -12.04 1.99
N ILE A 125 12.08 -11.83 2.49
CA ILE A 125 10.89 -11.65 1.64
C ILE A 125 10.70 -10.19 1.22
N PHE A 126 11.17 -9.23 2.01
CA PHE A 126 11.05 -7.81 1.71
C PHE A 126 12.43 -7.22 1.40
N ASN A 127 12.52 -6.48 0.28
CA ASN A 127 13.68 -5.66 -0.04
C ASN A 127 13.63 -4.33 0.73
N ALA A 128 13.70 -4.44 2.06
CA ALA A 128 13.62 -3.32 2.99
C ALA A 128 14.77 -3.42 4.01
N PRO A 129 15.86 -2.66 3.82
CA PRO A 129 17.03 -2.70 4.71
C PRO A 129 16.67 -2.48 6.18
N GLU A 130 15.65 -1.67 6.47
CA GLU A 130 15.18 -1.44 7.83
C GLU A 130 14.62 -2.71 8.47
N ILE A 131 13.87 -3.53 7.72
CA ILE A 131 13.36 -4.82 8.21
C ILE A 131 14.52 -5.79 8.40
N ILE A 132 15.42 -5.89 7.41
CA ILE A 132 16.57 -6.82 7.43
C ILE A 132 17.44 -6.58 8.68
N SER A 133 17.74 -5.31 8.99
CA SER A 133 18.50 -4.94 10.19
C SER A 133 17.84 -5.32 11.52
N GLN A 134 16.53 -5.58 11.52
CA GLN A 134 15.70 -5.85 12.70
C GLN A 134 15.15 -7.28 12.73
N GLN A 135 15.52 -8.15 11.77
CA GLN A 135 15.01 -9.52 11.65
C GLN A 135 15.19 -10.35 12.93
N GLN A 136 16.31 -10.17 13.64
CA GLN A 136 16.56 -10.90 14.88
C GLN A 136 15.47 -10.61 15.94
N LEU A 137 14.91 -9.40 15.95
CA LEU A 137 13.84 -9.04 16.89
C LEU A 137 12.53 -9.78 16.60
N LEU A 138 12.26 -10.12 15.34
CA LEU A 138 11.08 -10.88 14.92
C LEU A 138 11.17 -12.38 15.26
N THR A 139 12.35 -12.89 15.64
CA THR A 139 12.48 -14.28 16.10
C THR A 139 11.81 -14.52 17.45
N LEU A 140 11.63 -13.45 18.24
CA LEU A 140 10.91 -13.49 19.50
C LEU A 140 9.42 -13.40 19.21
N LYS A 141 8.65 -14.28 19.86
CA LYS A 141 7.20 -14.32 19.73
C LYS A 141 6.58 -12.96 20.10
N ASP A 142 5.48 -12.62 19.41
CA ASP A 142 4.64 -11.45 19.67
C ASP A 142 5.31 -10.10 19.37
N ASN A 143 6.51 -10.12 18.79
CA ASN A 143 7.19 -8.93 18.31
C ASN A 143 6.76 -8.57 16.89
N VAL A 144 6.50 -7.29 16.67
CA VAL A 144 6.14 -6.75 15.36
C VAL A 144 6.98 -5.53 15.01
N ILE A 145 7.27 -5.37 13.73
CA ILE A 145 7.83 -4.13 13.18
C ILE A 145 6.69 -3.35 12.53
N PHE A 146 6.54 -2.08 12.90
CA PHE A 146 5.41 -1.24 12.53
C PHE A 146 5.78 -0.23 11.43
N ASP A 147 4.87 0.03 10.50
CA ASP A 147 5.07 1.01 9.44
C ASP A 147 4.98 2.44 9.98
N GLU A 148 6.09 3.17 9.99
CA GLU A 148 6.16 4.54 10.47
C GLU A 148 5.36 5.51 9.60
N SER A 149 5.17 5.19 8.32
CA SER A 149 4.40 6.05 7.41
C SER A 149 2.89 6.02 7.68
N SER A 150 2.48 5.33 8.73
CA SER A 150 1.10 5.27 9.22
C SER A 150 0.44 6.64 9.35
N ARG A 151 -0.84 6.69 9.01
CA ARG A 151 -1.66 7.87 9.28
C ARG A 151 -1.69 8.16 10.79
N PRO A 152 -1.81 9.44 11.20
CA PRO A 152 -1.90 9.84 12.61
C PRO A 152 -3.01 9.13 13.41
N GLU A 153 -4.02 8.60 12.74
CA GLU A 153 -5.12 7.82 13.33
C GLU A 153 -4.66 6.55 14.06
N PHE A 154 -3.50 5.99 13.70
CA PHE A 154 -2.91 4.83 14.37
C PHE A 154 -2.18 5.21 15.68
N GLY A 155 -2.03 6.52 15.93
CA GLY A 155 -1.44 7.07 17.14
C GLY A 155 0.06 7.34 17.00
N PRO A 156 0.64 8.08 17.97
CA PRO A 156 2.04 8.47 17.94
C PRO A 156 2.95 7.31 18.38
N ILE A 157 2.94 6.19 17.65
CA ILE A 157 3.58 4.93 18.04
C ILE A 157 5.08 5.10 18.33
N ARG A 158 5.79 5.90 17.52
CA ARG A 158 7.22 6.21 17.76
C ARG A 158 7.44 6.86 19.13
N GLN A 159 6.61 7.84 19.48
CA GLN A 159 6.70 8.53 20.76
C GLN A 159 6.35 7.57 21.92
N LEU A 160 5.25 6.83 21.80
CA LEU A 160 4.82 5.86 22.80
C LEU A 160 5.89 4.82 23.10
N ARG A 161 6.56 4.30 22.05
CA ARG A 161 7.68 3.38 22.21
C ARG A 161 8.85 4.02 22.97
N SER A 162 9.19 5.28 22.68
CA SER A 162 10.25 6.00 23.40
C SER A 162 9.93 6.22 24.89
N GLU A 163 8.63 6.25 25.24
CA GLU A 163 8.14 6.32 26.62
C GLU A 163 8.01 4.93 27.30
N GLY A 164 8.42 3.84 26.63
CA GLY A 164 8.28 2.47 27.12
C GLY A 164 6.87 1.88 26.99
N LYS A 165 5.96 2.55 26.27
CA LYS A 165 4.60 2.07 25.95
C LYS A 165 4.57 1.43 24.56
N ASP A 166 5.36 0.37 24.39
CA ASP A 166 5.56 -0.30 23.11
C ASP A 166 4.60 -1.48 22.86
N THR A 167 3.68 -1.72 23.78
CA THR A 167 2.73 -2.84 23.70
C THR A 167 1.37 -2.37 23.19
N THR A 168 0.77 -3.15 22.30
CA THR A 168 -0.58 -2.91 21.76
C THR A 168 -1.31 -4.22 21.44
N GLU A 169 -2.49 -4.14 20.85
CA GLU A 169 -3.30 -5.29 20.43
C GLU A 169 -3.54 -5.27 18.91
N ILE A 170 -3.33 -6.41 18.27
CA ILE A 170 -3.72 -6.69 16.89
C ILE A 170 -4.63 -7.91 16.91
N ASN A 171 -5.83 -7.80 16.35
CA ASN A 171 -6.84 -8.87 16.40
C ASN A 171 -7.11 -9.38 17.83
N ASP A 172 -7.18 -8.45 18.79
CA ASP A 172 -7.34 -8.73 20.22
C ASP A 172 -6.21 -9.60 20.83
N TYR A 173 -5.09 -9.72 20.11
CA TYR A 173 -3.88 -10.38 20.56
C TYR A 173 -2.79 -9.36 20.91
N LYS A 174 -2.20 -9.49 22.10
CA LYS A 174 -1.20 -8.55 22.60
C LYS A 174 0.13 -8.74 21.88
N VAL A 175 0.69 -7.66 21.35
CA VAL A 175 1.97 -7.62 20.64
C VAL A 175 2.86 -6.50 21.15
N LYS A 176 4.15 -6.60 20.87
CA LYS A 176 5.17 -5.61 21.19
C LYS A 176 5.77 -5.03 19.91
N ILE A 177 5.76 -3.70 19.80
CA ILE A 177 6.32 -2.97 18.66
C ILE A 177 7.81 -2.76 18.91
N VAL A 178 8.63 -3.55 18.23
CA VAL A 178 10.09 -3.58 18.44
C VAL A 178 10.88 -2.83 17.39
N GLY A 179 10.21 -2.40 16.32
CA GLY A 179 10.87 -1.79 15.19
C GLY A 179 9.96 -0.91 14.37
N PHE A 180 10.59 -0.11 13.52
CA PHE A 180 9.90 0.67 12.51
C PHE A 180 10.50 0.40 11.14
N PHE A 181 9.66 0.45 10.12
CA PHE A 181 10.05 0.46 8.71
C PHE A 181 9.15 1.42 7.95
N ARG A 182 9.43 1.64 6.67
CA ARG A 182 8.59 2.48 5.81
C ARG A 182 8.16 1.70 4.59
N LEU A 183 6.90 1.28 4.58
CA LEU A 183 6.23 0.81 3.37
C LEU A 183 5.30 1.91 2.89
N VAL A 184 5.14 2.10 1.59
CA VAL A 184 4.15 3.09 1.13
C VAL A 184 2.76 2.53 1.44
N ALA A 185 1.94 3.31 2.15
CA ALA A 185 0.54 2.99 2.42
C ALA A 185 -0.18 2.60 1.11
N SER A 186 -1.03 1.59 1.20
CA SER A 186 -1.82 1.13 0.05
C SER A 186 -3.29 1.50 0.20
N PHE A 187 -4.05 1.55 -0.91
CA PHE A 187 -5.50 1.69 -0.88
C PHE A 187 -6.18 0.55 -0.10
N ALA A 188 -5.51 -0.59 0.04
CA ALA A 188 -6.02 -1.73 0.78
C ALA A 188 -5.78 -1.61 2.30
N ALA A 189 -4.69 -0.95 2.71
CA ALA A 189 -4.38 -0.75 4.11
C ALA A 189 -3.55 0.52 4.32
N ASP A 190 -4.03 1.35 5.24
CA ASP A 190 -3.37 2.61 5.64
C ASP A 190 -2.06 2.37 6.42
N VAL A 191 -1.85 1.15 6.93
CA VAL A 191 -0.69 0.72 7.72
C VAL A 191 -0.36 -0.73 7.44
N ASN A 192 0.94 -1.02 7.50
CA ASN A 192 1.49 -2.36 7.38
C ASN A 192 2.23 -2.73 8.66
N ILE A 193 2.24 -4.01 8.99
CA ILE A 193 3.14 -4.57 10.01
C ILE A 193 3.77 -5.84 9.50
N VAL A 194 4.92 -6.15 10.06
CA VAL A 194 5.63 -7.40 9.83
C VAL A 194 5.79 -8.16 11.14
N THR A 195 5.53 -9.47 11.11
CA THR A 195 5.64 -10.39 12.24
C THR A 195 6.29 -11.72 11.84
#